data_AF-A0AAE0SQK3-F1
#
_entry.id   AF-A0AAE0SQK3-F1
#
_cell.length_a   1.000
_cell.length_b   1.000
_cell.length_c   1.000
_cell.angle_alpha   90.00
_cell.angle_beta   90.00
_cell.angle_gamma   90.00
#
_symmetry.space_group_name_H-M   'P 1'
#
loop_
_entity.id
_entity.type
_entity.pdbx_description
1 polymer ?
#
loop_
_entity_poly.entity_id
_entity_poly.type
_entity_poly.pdbx_seq_one_letter_code
_entity_poly.pdbx_strand_id
1 'polypeptide(L)'
;MTSEEISQSEFDYSRATHLPGEIWLDIFSHLDAISLFAACLTCKQWNTLISGSGSLWKEQCHKLKDCKKYIKKDRKAGLHWKEVFRLNYSKIGLKRHWKEGRFSNPKSLTDLPERPFCHLDTDSWGEVFQWELDRT
;
A
#
# COMPACT_ATOMS: atom_id res chain seq x y z
N MET A 1 -13.80 41.10 38.96
CA MET A 1 -12.76 40.21 38.42
C MET A 1 -13.48 38.97 37.93
N THR A 2 -13.62 38.90 36.62
CA THR A 2 -14.40 37.91 35.88
C THR A 2 -13.71 36.56 35.93
N SER A 3 -14.50 35.50 36.14
CA SER A 3 -14.08 34.09 36.16
C SER A 3 -13.79 33.56 34.76
N GLU A 4 -13.10 34.35 33.94
CA GLU A 4 -12.64 33.99 32.59
C GLU A 4 -11.19 33.57 32.68
N GLU A 5 -10.92 32.33 33.08
CA GLU A 5 -9.66 31.64 32.75
C GLU A 5 -9.78 30.18 33.20
N ILE A 6 -9.38 29.26 32.33
CA ILE A 6 -9.51 27.79 32.40
C ILE A 6 -10.78 27.25 31.70
N SER A 7 -10.78 27.32 30.36
CA SER A 7 -11.32 26.27 29.48
C SER A 7 -10.81 26.45 28.04
N GLN A 8 -9.49 26.58 27.89
CA GLN A 8 -8.82 26.60 26.58
C GLN A 8 -8.08 25.27 26.26
N SER A 9 -8.12 24.28 27.17
CA SER A 9 -7.49 22.97 26.97
C SER A 9 -8.42 21.90 26.40
N GLU A 10 -9.71 22.20 26.22
CA GLU A 10 -10.66 21.38 25.45
C GLU A 10 -10.80 21.91 24.02
N PHE A 11 -9.70 22.38 23.42
CA PHE A 11 -9.64 22.61 21.99
C PHE A 11 -9.67 21.24 21.27
N ASP A 12 -10.88 20.71 21.17
CA ASP A 12 -11.39 20.08 19.97
C ASP A 12 -10.81 18.72 19.54
N TYR A 13 -10.41 17.88 20.49
CA TYR A 13 -10.25 16.43 20.21
C TYR A 13 -11.54 15.80 19.63
N SER A 14 -12.70 16.41 19.90
CA SER A 14 -14.01 16.03 19.37
C SER A 14 -14.24 16.43 17.90
N ARG A 15 -13.57 17.44 17.33
CA ARG A 15 -13.73 17.81 15.92
C ARG A 15 -12.77 17.07 15.00
N ALA A 16 -11.60 16.67 15.50
CA ALA A 16 -10.70 15.78 14.78
C ALA A 16 -11.36 14.41 14.47
N THR A 17 -12.32 13.96 15.29
CA THR A 17 -13.08 12.71 15.06
C THR A 17 -14.31 12.86 14.17
N HIS A 18 -14.59 14.06 13.65
CA HIS A 18 -15.81 14.37 12.87
C HIS A 18 -15.53 15.05 11.52
N LEU A 19 -14.39 14.77 10.89
CA LEU A 19 -14.20 15.16 9.49
C LEU A 19 -15.17 14.36 8.58
N PRO A 20 -15.74 14.99 7.54
CA PRO A 20 -16.48 14.27 6.50
C PRO A 20 -15.63 13.16 5.89
N GLY A 21 -16.28 12.07 5.46
CA GLY A 21 -15.58 10.93 4.87
C GLY A 21 -14.71 11.30 3.67
N GLU A 22 -15.11 12.31 2.90
CA GLU A 22 -14.35 12.83 1.75
C GLU A 22 -13.01 13.44 2.17
N ILE A 23 -12.99 14.22 3.26
CA ILE A 23 -11.76 14.83 3.78
C ILE A 23 -10.82 13.76 4.34
N TRP A 24 -11.37 12.73 4.99
CA TRP A 24 -10.57 11.57 5.40
C TRP A 24 -9.96 10.84 4.21
N LEU A 25 -10.72 10.62 3.14
CA LEU A 25 -10.22 9.97 1.93
C LEU A 25 -9.13 10.81 1.24
N ASP A 26 -9.25 12.13 1.27
CA ASP A 26 -8.22 13.05 0.77
C ASP A 26 -6.93 12.94 1.58
N ILE A 27 -7.02 12.98 2.92
CA ILE A 27 -5.88 12.74 3.82
C ILE A 27 -5.23 11.39 3.53
N PHE A 28 -6.03 10.32 3.39
CA PHE A 28 -5.51 8.98 3.11
C PHE A 28 -4.88 8.86 1.72
N SER A 29 -5.25 9.69 0.74
CA SER A 29 -4.66 9.67 -0.60
C SER A 29 -3.15 10.02 -0.59
N HIS A 30 -2.74 10.84 0.39
CA HIS A 30 -1.35 11.26 0.58
C HIS A 30 -0.48 10.21 1.28
N LEU A 31 -1.07 9.17 1.87
CA LEU A 31 -0.33 8.12 2.56
C LEU A 31 0.30 7.11 1.57
N ASP A 32 1.45 6.58 1.97
CA ASP A 32 2.04 5.43 1.30
C ASP A 32 1.26 4.14 1.65
N ALA A 33 1.60 3.05 0.96
CA ALA A 33 0.90 1.79 1.13
C ALA A 33 0.99 1.26 2.57
N ILE A 34 2.15 1.42 3.23
CA ILE A 34 2.38 0.91 4.59
C ILE A 34 1.55 1.71 5.60
N SER A 35 1.59 3.04 5.53
CA SER A 35 0.77 3.91 6.37
C SER A 35 -0.74 3.69 6.12
N LEU A 36 -1.17 3.40 4.89
CA LEU A 36 -2.57 3.03 4.61
C LEU A 36 -2.99 1.72 5.28
N PHE A 37 -2.13 0.71 5.25
CA PHE A 37 -2.41 -0.55 5.95
C PHE A 37 -2.45 -0.34 7.47
N ALA A 38 -1.51 0.46 8.02
CA ALA A 38 -1.52 0.81 9.43
C ALA A 38 -2.81 1.57 9.81
N ALA A 39 -3.25 2.53 8.99
CA ALA A 39 -4.50 3.26 9.17
C ALA A 39 -5.74 2.35 9.13
N CYS A 40 -5.73 1.27 8.33
CA CYS A 40 -6.81 0.28 8.38
C CYS A 40 -6.89 -0.49 9.70
N LEU A 41 -5.80 -0.55 10.47
CA LEU A 41 -5.71 -1.28 11.74
C LEU A 41 -6.06 -0.42 12.97
N THR A 42 -6.19 0.90 12.81
CA THR A 42 -6.45 1.81 13.94
C THR A 42 -7.88 1.71 14.47
N CYS A 43 -8.89 1.71 13.59
CA CYS A 43 -10.29 1.60 13.98
C CYS A 43 -11.19 1.09 12.83
N LYS A 44 -12.40 0.62 13.19
CA LYS A 44 -13.38 0.09 12.22
C LYS A 44 -13.80 1.13 11.17
N GLN A 45 -13.97 2.39 11.58
CA GLN A 45 -14.40 3.47 10.69
C GLN A 45 -13.38 3.73 9.59
N TRP A 46 -12.10 3.86 9.95
CA TRP A 46 -11.01 4.05 8.99
C TRP A 46 -10.87 2.85 8.07
N ASN A 47 -10.94 1.64 8.64
CA ASN A 47 -10.93 0.43 7.83
C ASN A 47 -12.05 0.41 6.78
N THR A 48 -13.28 0.75 7.16
CA THR A 48 -14.41 0.79 6.22
C THR A 48 -14.22 1.86 5.14
N LEU A 49 -13.80 3.07 5.51
CA LEU A 49 -13.55 4.15 4.56
C LEU A 49 -12.44 3.78 3.57
N ILE A 50 -11.28 3.36 4.07
CA ILE A 50 -10.11 3.03 3.24
C ILE A 50 -10.41 1.79 2.39
N SER A 51 -10.94 0.72 2.98
CA SER A 51 -11.20 -0.53 2.26
C SER A 51 -12.30 -0.41 1.21
N GLY A 52 -13.32 0.41 1.46
CA GLY A 52 -14.43 0.64 0.54
C GLY A 52 -14.09 1.59 -0.62
N SER A 53 -13.02 2.39 -0.49
CA SER A 53 -12.68 3.41 -1.49
C SER A 53 -11.93 2.84 -2.70
N GLY A 54 -12.68 2.53 -3.76
CA GLY A 54 -12.10 2.06 -5.02
C GLY A 54 -11.17 3.07 -5.71
N SER A 55 -11.44 4.37 -5.58
CA SER A 55 -10.60 5.44 -6.16
C SER A 55 -9.23 5.51 -5.47
N LEU A 56 -9.21 5.41 -4.14
CA LEU A 56 -7.97 5.39 -3.35
C LEU A 56 -7.06 4.23 -3.77
N TRP A 57 -7.59 3.01 -3.83
CA TRP A 57 -6.80 1.84 -4.24
C TRP A 57 -6.40 1.87 -5.71
N LYS A 58 -7.20 2.49 -6.57
CA LYS A 58 -6.84 2.72 -7.98
C LYS A 58 -5.61 3.62 -8.09
N GLU A 59 -5.57 4.71 -7.35
CA GLU A 59 -4.42 5.61 -7.31
C GLU A 59 -3.17 4.89 -6.78
N GLN A 60 -3.30 4.13 -5.71
CA GLN A 60 -2.21 3.32 -5.16
C GLN A 60 -1.68 2.29 -6.18
N CYS A 61 -2.55 1.68 -6.99
CA CYS A 61 -2.12 0.83 -8.10
C CYS A 61 -1.29 1.61 -9.14
N HIS A 62 -1.65 2.87 -9.44
CA HIS A 62 -0.92 3.70 -10.39
C HIS A 62 0.49 4.09 -9.90
N LYS A 63 0.71 4.14 -8.58
CA LYS A 63 2.04 4.34 -7.97
C LYS A 63 2.97 3.14 -8.18
N LEU A 64 2.45 1.95 -8.53
CA LEU A 64 3.25 0.76 -8.84
C LEU A 64 3.80 0.79 -10.28
N LYS A 65 5.01 1.37 -10.45
CA LYS A 65 5.66 1.57 -11.76
C LYS A 65 5.76 0.27 -12.61
N ASP A 66 6.13 -0.85 -11.99
CA ASP A 66 6.44 -2.11 -12.69
C ASP A 66 5.25 -3.05 -12.89
N CYS A 67 4.09 -2.73 -12.31
CA CYS A 67 2.94 -3.65 -12.25
C CYS A 67 1.87 -3.39 -13.31
N LYS A 68 2.05 -2.41 -14.22
CA LYS A 68 1.00 -1.95 -15.15
C LYS A 68 0.36 -3.07 -15.98
N LYS A 69 1.15 -4.02 -16.51
CA LYS A 69 0.62 -5.15 -17.29
C LYS A 69 -0.26 -6.08 -16.46
N TYR A 70 0.10 -6.28 -15.20
CA TYR A 70 -0.61 -7.14 -14.27
C TYR A 70 -1.87 -6.49 -13.72
N ILE A 71 -1.79 -5.21 -13.36
CA ILE A 71 -2.96 -4.41 -12.98
C ILE A 71 -4.04 -4.48 -14.08
N LYS A 72 -3.64 -4.32 -15.35
CA LYS A 72 -4.57 -4.46 -16.48
C LYS A 72 -5.17 -5.87 -16.59
N LYS A 73 -4.37 -6.92 -16.39
CA LYS A 73 -4.83 -8.32 -16.40
C LYS A 73 -5.82 -8.60 -15.28
N ASP A 74 -5.47 -8.22 -14.06
CA ASP A 74 -6.26 -8.45 -12.85
C ASP A 74 -7.59 -7.66 -12.89
N ARG A 75 -7.56 -6.45 -13.45
CA ARG A 75 -8.79 -5.66 -13.70
C ARG A 75 -9.69 -6.28 -14.77
N LYS A 76 -9.12 -6.85 -15.84
CA LYS A 76 -9.89 -7.60 -16.85
C LYS A 76 -10.52 -8.87 -16.26
N ALA A 77 -9.91 -9.46 -15.25
CA ALA A 77 -10.46 -10.59 -14.50
C ALA A 77 -11.57 -10.21 -13.51
N GLY A 78 -11.94 -8.92 -13.44
CA GLY A 78 -13.04 -8.44 -12.59
C GLY A 78 -12.68 -8.15 -11.13
N LEU A 79 -11.39 -8.22 -10.75
CA LEU A 79 -10.96 -8.01 -9.36
C LEU A 79 -11.10 -6.55 -8.91
N HIS A 80 -11.48 -6.34 -7.65
CA HIS A 80 -11.59 -5.01 -7.06
C HIS A 80 -10.21 -4.35 -6.89
N TRP A 81 -10.15 -3.01 -6.92
CA TRP A 81 -8.88 -2.26 -6.88
C TRP A 81 -8.01 -2.60 -5.67
N LYS A 82 -8.58 -2.83 -4.49
CA LYS A 82 -7.83 -3.26 -3.31
C LYS A 82 -7.18 -4.63 -3.49
N GLU A 83 -7.88 -5.58 -4.10
CA GLU A 83 -7.37 -6.92 -4.37
C GLU A 83 -6.26 -6.89 -5.42
N VAL A 84 -6.48 -6.12 -6.49
CA VAL A 84 -5.46 -5.84 -7.51
C VAL A 84 -4.22 -5.25 -6.86
N PHE A 85 -4.38 -4.24 -6.01
CA PHE A 85 -3.25 -3.66 -5.29
C PHE A 85 -2.53 -4.71 -4.45
N ARG A 86 -3.25 -5.50 -3.64
CA ARG A 86 -2.65 -6.54 -2.78
C ARG A 86 -1.86 -7.57 -3.58
N LEU A 87 -2.38 -8.07 -4.70
CA LEU A 87 -1.69 -9.06 -5.52
C LEU A 87 -0.40 -8.52 -6.14
N ASN A 88 -0.39 -7.25 -6.51
CA ASN A 88 0.73 -6.60 -7.18
C ASN A 88 1.73 -5.99 -6.20
N TYR A 89 1.28 -5.61 -5.01
CA TYR A 89 2.11 -5.06 -3.95
C TYR A 89 2.77 -6.15 -3.11
N SER A 90 2.07 -7.25 -2.81
CA SER A 90 2.54 -8.30 -1.90
C SER A 90 3.77 -9.09 -2.39
N LYS A 91 4.24 -9.96 -1.50
CA LYS A 91 5.19 -11.05 -1.76
C LYS A 91 4.91 -11.82 -3.06
N ILE A 92 3.65 -12.06 -3.41
CA ILE A 92 3.29 -12.75 -4.66
C ILE A 92 3.73 -11.93 -5.88
N GLY A 93 3.41 -10.64 -5.90
CA GLY A 93 3.81 -9.74 -6.96
C GLY A 93 5.33 -9.62 -7.06
N LEU A 94 6.01 -9.51 -5.93
CA LEU A 94 7.47 -9.45 -5.85
C LEU A 94 8.12 -10.73 -6.41
N LYS A 95 7.70 -11.91 -5.95
CA LYS A 95 8.18 -13.20 -6.44
C LYS A 95 7.96 -13.37 -7.94
N ARG A 96 6.81 -12.91 -8.46
CA ARG A 96 6.54 -12.93 -9.89
C ARG A 96 7.53 -12.10 -10.70
N HIS A 97 7.92 -10.92 -10.22
CA HIS A 97 8.94 -10.10 -10.90
C HIS A 97 10.33 -10.75 -10.87
N TRP A 98 10.71 -11.34 -9.74
CA TRP A 98 11.92 -12.16 -9.65
C TRP A 98 11.88 -13.34 -10.61
N LYS A 99 10.76 -14.08 -10.69
CA LYS A 99 10.58 -15.21 -11.61
C LYS A 99 10.68 -14.82 -13.09
N GLU A 100 10.30 -13.60 -13.44
CA GLU A 100 10.47 -13.06 -14.80
C GLU A 100 11.87 -12.52 -15.09
N GLY A 101 12.79 -12.58 -14.13
CA GLY A 101 14.16 -12.10 -14.25
C GLY A 101 14.28 -10.57 -14.28
N ARG A 102 13.27 -9.84 -13.81
CA ARG A 102 13.30 -8.36 -13.85
C ARG A 102 14.34 -7.73 -12.95
N PHE A 103 14.70 -8.42 -11.88
CA PHE A 103 15.69 -7.98 -10.91
C PHE A 103 16.96 -8.84 -10.96
N SER A 104 17.09 -9.67 -12.00
CA SER A 104 18.28 -10.51 -12.22
C SER A 104 19.48 -9.64 -12.56
N ASN A 105 20.65 -10.03 -12.05
CA ASN A 105 21.93 -9.35 -12.30
C ASN A 105 21.88 -7.81 -12.06
N PRO A 106 21.43 -7.35 -10.87
CA PRO A 106 21.38 -5.92 -10.58
C PRO A 106 22.81 -5.38 -10.54
N LYS A 107 23.08 -4.30 -11.29
CA LYS A 107 24.39 -3.62 -11.32
C LYS A 107 24.48 -2.54 -10.25
N SER A 108 23.34 -2.15 -9.70
CA SER A 108 23.18 -1.07 -8.74
C SER A 108 21.94 -1.29 -7.87
N LEU A 109 21.87 -0.61 -6.72
CA LEU A 109 20.67 -0.62 -5.87
C LEU A 109 19.43 -0.08 -6.59
N THR A 110 19.61 0.83 -7.55
CA THR A 110 18.51 1.40 -8.35
C THR A 110 17.89 0.42 -9.35
N ASP A 111 18.54 -0.72 -9.61
CA ASP A 111 17.97 -1.80 -10.42
C ASP A 111 16.98 -2.66 -9.62
N LEU A 112 16.92 -2.46 -8.30
CA LEU A 112 15.98 -3.12 -7.40
C LEU A 112 14.77 -2.20 -7.11
N PRO A 113 13.64 -2.77 -6.68
CA PRO A 113 12.48 -1.97 -6.31
C PRO A 113 12.80 -0.93 -5.23
N GLU A 114 12.42 0.33 -5.46
CA GLU A 114 12.52 1.43 -4.47
C GLU A 114 11.64 1.22 -3.23
N ARG A 115 10.74 0.22 -3.28
CA ARG A 115 9.81 -0.10 -2.20
C ARG A 115 10.41 -1.13 -1.25
N PRO A 116 10.14 -1.03 0.07
CA PRO A 116 10.50 -2.09 0.99
C PRO A 116 9.91 -3.40 0.48
N PHE A 117 10.77 -4.40 0.31
CA PHE A 117 10.32 -5.74 -0.02
C PHE A 117 9.31 -6.15 1.04
N CYS A 118 8.10 -6.56 0.62
CA CYS A 118 7.27 -7.36 1.52
C CYS A 118 8.16 -8.49 2.00
N HIS A 119 8.44 -8.54 3.30
CA HIS A 119 9.49 -9.39 3.87
C HIS A 119 9.39 -10.81 3.30
N LEU A 120 10.32 -11.17 2.42
CA LEU A 120 10.43 -12.54 1.91
C LEU A 120 11.07 -13.37 3.03
N ASP A 121 10.41 -14.46 3.40
CA ASP A 121 10.99 -15.46 4.29
C ASP A 121 12.13 -16.22 3.61
N THR A 122 12.88 -16.97 4.42
CA THR A 122 14.00 -17.80 3.99
C THR A 122 13.63 -18.70 2.82
N ASP A 123 12.49 -19.39 2.89
CA ASP A 123 12.03 -20.30 1.84
C ASP A 123 11.78 -19.56 0.52
N SER A 124 11.20 -18.37 0.58
CA SER A 124 10.93 -17.60 -0.63
C SER A 124 12.17 -16.98 -1.25
N TRP A 125 13.17 -16.63 -0.43
CA TRP A 125 14.49 -16.31 -0.96
C TRP A 125 15.15 -17.54 -1.59
N GLY A 126 14.97 -18.73 -1.01
CA GLY A 126 15.43 -19.99 -1.59
C GLY A 126 14.83 -20.24 -2.98
N GLU A 127 13.52 -20.01 -3.15
CA GLU A 127 12.88 -20.10 -4.47
C GLU A 127 13.43 -19.07 -5.47
N VAL A 128 13.59 -17.82 -5.04
CA VAL A 128 14.16 -16.76 -5.89
C VAL A 128 15.57 -17.14 -6.33
N PHE A 129 16.40 -17.62 -5.40
CA PHE A 129 17.76 -18.08 -5.68
C PHE A 129 17.77 -19.23 -6.68
N GLN A 130 16.89 -20.23 -6.52
CA GLN A 130 16.78 -21.33 -7.48
C GLN A 130 16.41 -20.83 -8.88
N TRP A 131 15.48 -19.88 -9.00
CA TRP A 131 15.14 -19.31 -10.30
C TRP A 131 16.30 -18.55 -10.95
N GLU A 132 17.16 -17.90 -10.16
CA GLU A 132 18.37 -17.28 -10.69
C GLU A 132 19.37 -18.33 -11.19
N LEU A 133 19.60 -19.41 -10.44
CA LEU A 133 20.46 -20.51 -10.87
C LEU A 133 19.97 -21.14 -12.18
N ASP A 134 18.68 -21.45 -12.27
CA ASP A 134 18.06 -22.09 -13.45
C ASP A 134 18.11 -21.23 -14.72
N ARG A 135 18.40 -19.92 -14.61
CA ARG A 135 18.54 -19.01 -15.76
C ARG A 135 19.96 -18.93 -16.32
N THR A 136 20.95 -19.40 -15.56
CA THR A 136 22.38 -19.35 -15.92
C THR A 136 22.77 -20.54 -16.78
#